data_AF-A0A1I6XZX3-F1
#
_entry.id   AF-A0A1I6XZX3-F1
#
_cell.length_a   1.000
_cell.length_b   1.000
_cell.length_c   1.000
_cell.angle_alpha   90.00
_cell.angle_beta   90.00
_cell.angle_gamma   90.00
#
_symmetry.space_group_name_H-M   'P 1'
#
loop_
_entity.id
_entity.type
_entity.pdbx_description
1 polymer ?
#
loop_
_entity_poly.entity_id
_entity_poly.type
_entity_poly.pdbx_seq_one_letter_code
_entity_poly.pdbx_strand_id
1 'polypeptide(L)'
;MTAEVLPALRQSGIYSMGPTPQKPEPPDAKQVLLVNEMNARANLLKEARYIYGREAAMALWDRLGLPDIAGEGVNEVAGTAADDPDGCLKHLINFTCGRNLSVRIALAFALADDVGARRMEQLGIKLRPHAYPDGVAIAYDHEYLWEVFRLTQWHGNWKLALQKLPAAHQSQNAITIDGKQRRAVVVPISLLETRLGS
;
A
#
# COMPACT_ATOMS: atom_id res chain seq x y z
N MET A 1 73.27 -28.71 18.23
CA MET A 1 73.21 -27.70 19.31
C MET A 1 72.95 -26.39 18.60
N THR A 2 71.78 -25.76 18.69
CA THR A 2 71.10 -25.28 19.89
C THR A 2 69.58 -25.28 19.70
N ALA A 3 68.87 -25.76 20.72
CA ALA A 3 67.42 -25.70 20.82
C ALA A 3 67.01 -24.28 21.23
N GLU A 4 66.09 -23.67 20.48
CA GLU A 4 65.39 -22.46 20.93
C GLU A 4 63.96 -22.85 21.30
N VAL A 5 63.72 -22.74 22.59
CA VAL A 5 62.52 -23.18 23.30
C VAL A 5 61.52 -22.02 23.28
N LEU A 6 60.33 -22.22 22.71
CA LEU A 6 59.21 -21.30 22.91
C LEU A 6 58.66 -21.47 24.34
N PRO A 7 58.50 -20.38 25.11
CA PRO A 7 58.10 -20.47 26.50
C PRO A 7 56.65 -20.96 26.64
N ALA A 8 56.46 -21.82 27.62
CA ALA A 8 55.21 -22.49 27.98
C ALA A 8 54.02 -21.51 28.08
N LEU A 9 52.98 -21.78 27.29
CA LEU A 9 51.64 -21.25 27.50
C LEU A 9 51.14 -21.71 28.87
N ARG A 10 51.07 -20.77 29.81
CA ARG A 10 50.50 -20.99 31.14
C ARG A 10 48.99 -21.25 31.03
N GLN A 11 48.54 -22.23 31.82
CA GLN A 11 47.16 -22.58 32.10
C GLN A 11 46.36 -21.36 32.57
N SER A 12 45.44 -20.85 31.76
CA SER A 12 44.11 -20.30 32.14
C SER A 12 43.52 -19.57 30.94
N GLY A 13 42.73 -20.30 30.16
CA GLY A 13 41.98 -19.75 29.04
C GLY A 13 40.83 -20.69 28.72
N ILE A 14 39.75 -20.59 29.47
CA ILE A 14 38.49 -21.24 29.15
C ILE A 14 38.06 -20.68 27.79
N TYR A 15 38.18 -21.47 26.73
CA TYR A 15 37.50 -21.17 25.47
C TYR A 15 36.01 -21.44 25.68
N SER A 16 35.27 -20.39 26.03
CA SER A 16 33.82 -20.39 25.85
C SER A 16 33.56 -20.40 24.35
N MET A 17 33.17 -21.56 23.83
CA MET A 17 32.51 -21.63 22.53
C MET A 17 31.21 -20.83 22.67
N GLY A 18 31.22 -19.58 22.19
CA GLY A 18 29.99 -18.81 22.01
C GLY A 18 28.99 -19.64 21.20
N PRO A 19 27.67 -19.40 21.38
CA PRO A 19 26.64 -20.23 20.78
C PRO A 19 26.89 -20.34 19.29
N THR A 20 27.09 -21.57 18.82
CA THR A 20 27.18 -21.90 17.40
C THR A 20 25.97 -21.23 16.73
N PRO A 21 26.16 -20.40 15.68
CA PRO A 21 25.01 -19.86 14.96
C PRO A 21 24.20 -21.06 14.47
N GLN A 22 23.00 -21.23 15.03
CA GLN A 22 22.05 -22.23 14.56
C GLN A 22 21.88 -21.96 13.06
N LYS A 23 22.37 -22.89 12.24
CA LYS A 23 22.05 -22.92 10.82
C LYS A 23 20.53 -22.91 10.76
N PRO A 24 19.88 -21.91 10.12
CA PRO A 24 18.44 -21.90 10.03
C PRO A 24 18.02 -23.25 9.44
N GLU A 25 17.12 -23.95 10.14
CA GLU A 25 16.59 -25.20 9.64
C GLU A 25 16.10 -24.96 8.20
N PRO A 26 16.49 -25.83 7.24
CA PRO A 26 15.97 -25.69 5.89
C PRO A 26 14.44 -25.71 5.99
N PRO A 27 13.76 -24.69 5.43
CA PRO A 27 12.32 -24.62 5.52
C PRO A 27 11.73 -25.92 4.97
N ASP A 28 10.73 -26.46 5.66
CA ASP A 28 10.07 -27.72 5.31
C ASP A 28 9.76 -27.71 3.80
N ALA A 29 10.34 -28.64 3.06
CA ALA A 29 10.28 -28.66 1.60
C ALA A 29 8.84 -28.62 1.08
N LYS A 30 7.89 -29.17 1.85
CA LYS A 30 6.45 -29.11 1.56
C LYS A 30 5.88 -27.70 1.71
N GLN A 31 6.29 -26.94 2.72
CA GLN A 31 5.87 -25.55 2.91
C GLN A 31 6.46 -24.64 1.83
N VAL A 32 7.72 -24.86 1.45
CA VAL A 32 8.38 -24.12 0.34
C VAL A 32 7.67 -24.38 -0.99
N LEU A 33 7.32 -25.65 -1.28
CA LEU A 33 6.53 -26.01 -2.46
C LEU A 33 5.17 -25.31 -2.48
N LEU A 34 4.46 -25.29 -1.34
CA LEU A 34 3.15 -24.65 -1.24
C LEU A 34 3.23 -23.13 -1.45
N VAL A 35 4.24 -22.47 -0.89
CA VAL A 35 4.49 -21.03 -1.09
C VAL A 35 4.86 -20.74 -2.54
N ASN A 36 5.69 -21.57 -3.16
CA ASN A 36 6.08 -21.41 -4.55
C ASN A 36 4.90 -21.60 -5.50
N GLU A 37 4.04 -22.59 -5.26
CA GLU A 37 2.81 -22.78 -6.03
C GLU A 37 1.86 -21.60 -5.88
N MET A 38 1.66 -21.10 -4.66
CA MET A 38 0.77 -19.97 -4.41
C MET A 38 1.29 -18.68 -5.05
N ASN A 39 2.61 -18.45 -5.01
CA ASN A 39 3.26 -17.35 -5.72
C ASN A 39 3.12 -17.48 -7.24
N ALA A 40 3.27 -18.70 -7.79
CA ALA A 40 3.08 -18.94 -9.22
C ALA A 40 1.64 -18.65 -9.66
N ARG A 41 0.64 -19.06 -8.88
CA ARG A 41 -0.79 -18.77 -9.13
C ARG A 41 -1.06 -17.26 -9.07
N ALA A 42 -0.51 -16.55 -8.09
CA ALA A 42 -0.64 -15.09 -7.98
C ALA A 42 0.00 -14.36 -9.19
N ASN A 43 1.17 -14.83 -9.64
CA ASN A 43 1.83 -14.28 -10.82
C ASN A 43 1.00 -14.52 -12.10
N LEU A 44 0.43 -15.72 -12.26
CA LEU A 44 -0.44 -16.04 -13.39
C LEU A 44 -1.68 -15.12 -13.42
N LEU A 45 -2.25 -14.83 -12.25
CA LEU A 45 -3.37 -13.91 -12.13
C LEU A 45 -2.99 -12.47 -12.50
N LYS A 46 -1.78 -12.04 -12.15
CA LYS A 46 -1.24 -10.73 -12.52
C LYS A 46 -1.05 -10.62 -14.03
N GLU A 47 -0.49 -11.64 -14.68
CA GLU A 47 -0.32 -11.70 -16.13
C GLU A 47 -1.67 -11.74 -16.86
N ALA A 48 -2.62 -12.55 -16.40
CA ALA A 48 -3.95 -12.61 -16.98
C ALA A 48 -4.68 -11.26 -16.90
N ARG A 49 -4.54 -10.56 -15.77
CA ARG A 49 -5.07 -9.20 -15.61
C ARG A 49 -4.40 -8.21 -16.55
N TYR A 50 -3.10 -8.34 -16.76
CA TYR A 50 -2.33 -7.45 -17.63
C TYR A 50 -2.70 -7.64 -19.11
N ILE A 51 -2.83 -8.89 -19.57
CA ILE A 51 -3.05 -9.23 -20.98
C ILE A 51 -4.54 -9.14 -21.36
N TYR A 52 -5.42 -9.70 -20.54
CA TYR A 52 -6.84 -9.92 -20.88
C TYR A 52 -7.80 -9.08 -20.02
N GLY A 53 -7.28 -8.28 -19.09
CA GLY A 53 -8.07 -7.42 -18.23
C GLY A 53 -8.68 -8.12 -17.01
N ARG A 54 -9.50 -7.37 -16.27
CA ARG A 54 -10.02 -7.78 -14.95
C ARG A 54 -10.91 -9.02 -15.02
N GLU A 55 -11.84 -9.09 -15.98
CA GLU A 55 -12.82 -10.18 -16.06
C GLU A 55 -12.14 -11.54 -16.28
N ALA A 56 -11.15 -11.59 -17.17
CA ALA A 56 -10.35 -12.78 -17.40
C ALA A 56 -9.57 -13.21 -16.15
N ALA A 57 -9.02 -12.26 -15.40
CA ALA A 57 -8.34 -12.54 -14.14
C ALA A 57 -9.31 -13.07 -13.06
N MET A 58 -10.55 -12.60 -13.02
CA MET A 58 -11.59 -13.11 -12.11
C MET A 58 -12.03 -14.52 -12.50
N ALA A 59 -12.29 -14.78 -13.78
CA ALA A 59 -12.58 -16.13 -14.25
C ALA A 59 -11.42 -17.12 -13.99
N LEU A 60 -10.19 -16.61 -14.00
CA LEU A 60 -9.00 -17.38 -13.64
C LEU A 60 -8.88 -17.59 -12.12
N TRP A 61 -9.32 -16.63 -11.29
CA TRP A 61 -9.33 -16.73 -9.84
C TRP A 61 -10.08 -17.99 -9.38
N ASP A 62 -11.29 -18.17 -9.89
CA ASP A 62 -12.15 -19.33 -9.58
C ASP A 62 -11.52 -20.66 -9.98
N ARG A 63 -10.70 -20.65 -11.05
CA ARG A 63 -10.02 -21.85 -11.56
C ARG A 63 -8.74 -22.20 -10.78
N LEU A 64 -8.10 -21.23 -10.15
CA LEU A 64 -6.83 -21.41 -9.43
C LEU A 64 -7.03 -21.88 -7.98
N GLY A 65 -8.28 -21.96 -7.50
CA GLY A 65 -8.61 -22.39 -6.14
C GLY A 65 -7.97 -21.50 -5.07
N LEU A 66 -7.87 -20.20 -5.36
CA LEU A 66 -7.34 -19.22 -4.42
C LEU A 66 -8.35 -18.99 -3.28
N PRO A 67 -7.87 -18.70 -2.06
CA PRO A 67 -8.77 -18.44 -0.94
C PRO A 67 -9.70 -17.28 -1.25
N ASP A 68 -10.97 -17.40 -0.87
CA ASP A 68 -11.92 -16.29 -0.98
C ASP A 68 -11.40 -15.13 -0.14
N ILE A 69 -11.03 -14.05 -0.81
CA ILE A 69 -10.72 -12.80 -0.13
C ILE A 69 -12.08 -12.18 0.18
N ALA A 70 -12.52 -12.32 1.44
CA ALA A 70 -13.65 -11.59 1.98
C ALA A 70 -13.30 -10.10 2.12
N GLY A 71 -13.05 -9.44 0.99
CA GLY A 71 -13.03 -8.02 0.87
C GLY A 71 -14.28 -7.62 0.13
N GLU A 72 -15.06 -6.70 0.68
CA GLU A 72 -16.01 -5.90 -0.08
C GLU A 72 -15.22 -5.09 -1.12
N GLY A 73 -14.74 -5.77 -2.16
CA GLY A 73 -14.18 -5.16 -3.33
C GLY A 73 -15.25 -4.27 -3.95
N VAL A 74 -14.81 -3.20 -4.59
CA VAL A 74 -15.68 -2.40 -5.44
C VAL A 74 -16.16 -3.28 -6.60
N ASN A 75 -17.24 -4.01 -6.36
CA ASN A 75 -17.79 -5.03 -7.24
C ASN A 75 -19.09 -4.58 -7.90
N GLU A 76 -19.62 -3.41 -7.55
CA GLU A 76 -20.71 -2.83 -8.32
C GLU A 76 -20.13 -2.05 -9.49
N VAL A 77 -20.48 -2.50 -10.70
CA VAL A 77 -20.27 -1.74 -11.93
C VAL A 77 -21.16 -0.50 -11.84
N ALA A 78 -20.67 0.56 -11.19
CA ALA A 78 -21.36 1.84 -11.25
C ALA A 78 -21.41 2.29 -12.72
N GLY A 79 -22.56 2.81 -13.17
CA GLY A 79 -22.77 3.13 -14.58
C GLY A 79 -21.75 4.13 -15.12
N THR A 80 -21.47 5.19 -14.35
CA THR A 80 -20.40 6.15 -14.62
C THR A 80 -19.49 6.33 -13.41
N ALA A 81 -18.26 6.78 -13.64
CA ALA A 81 -17.29 7.10 -12.59
C ALA A 81 -17.86 8.02 -11.48
N ALA A 82 -18.87 8.83 -11.81
CA ALA A 82 -19.46 9.78 -10.88
C ALA A 82 -20.59 9.19 -10.03
N ASP A 83 -21.01 7.95 -10.27
CA ASP A 83 -22.19 7.35 -9.63
C ASP A 83 -21.84 6.58 -8.35
N ASP A 84 -20.55 6.31 -8.12
CA ASP A 84 -20.06 5.63 -6.92
C ASP A 84 -18.90 6.41 -6.26
N PRO A 85 -19.21 7.51 -5.53
CA PRO A 85 -18.21 8.30 -4.83
C PRO A 85 -17.60 7.54 -3.63
N ASP A 86 -18.41 6.75 -2.92
CA ASP A 86 -17.98 5.99 -1.76
C ASP A 86 -17.05 4.84 -2.14
N GLY A 87 -17.36 4.08 -3.20
CA GLY A 87 -16.48 3.07 -3.74
C GLY A 87 -15.17 3.66 -4.28
N CYS A 88 -15.20 4.87 -4.86
CA CYS A 88 -13.98 5.55 -5.30
C CYS A 88 -13.04 5.81 -4.13
N LEU A 89 -13.58 6.32 -3.02
CA LEU A 89 -12.81 6.56 -1.81
C LEU A 89 -12.33 5.24 -1.19
N LYS A 90 -13.21 4.24 -1.11
CA LYS A 90 -12.91 2.91 -0.56
C LYS A 90 -11.77 2.23 -1.32
N HIS A 91 -11.79 2.32 -2.65
CA HIS A 91 -10.71 1.82 -3.50
C HIS A 91 -9.38 2.52 -3.17
N LEU A 92 -9.38 3.86 -3.10
CA LEU A 92 -8.19 4.64 -2.77
C LEU A 92 -7.60 4.23 -1.42
N ILE A 93 -8.40 4.18 -0.36
CA ILE A 93 -7.91 3.86 0.98
C ILE A 93 -7.44 2.39 1.10
N ASN A 94 -8.01 1.47 0.32
CA ASN A 94 -7.61 0.07 0.34
C ASN A 94 -6.44 -0.24 -0.58
N PHE A 95 -6.07 0.68 -1.47
CA PHE A 95 -4.94 0.49 -2.37
C PHE A 95 -3.61 0.48 -1.60
N THR A 96 -2.64 -0.27 -2.11
CA THR A 96 -1.32 -0.41 -1.49
C THR A 96 -0.44 0.80 -1.77
N CYS A 97 0.26 1.30 -0.76
CA CYS A 97 1.34 2.27 -0.85
C CYS A 97 2.66 1.67 -0.30
N GLY A 98 3.60 1.34 -1.18
CA GLY A 98 4.90 0.77 -0.79
C GLY A 98 4.85 -0.72 -0.44
N ARG A 99 5.65 -1.17 0.54
CA ARG A 99 5.82 -2.58 0.93
C ARG A 99 4.59 -3.14 1.67
N ASN A 100 3.49 -3.37 0.95
CA ASN A 100 2.25 -4.01 1.44
C ASN A 100 1.48 -3.23 2.52
N LEU A 101 1.71 -1.93 2.65
CA LEU A 101 0.91 -1.06 3.52
C LEU A 101 -0.25 -0.49 2.70
N SER A 102 -1.48 -0.47 3.23
CA SER A 102 -2.58 0.22 2.55
C SER A 102 -2.57 1.72 2.86
N VAL A 103 -3.15 2.52 1.96
CA VAL A 103 -3.36 3.96 2.16
C VAL A 103 -4.15 4.23 3.45
N ARG A 104 -5.10 3.36 3.81
CA ARG A 104 -5.88 3.39 5.05
C ARG A 104 -4.97 3.42 6.28
N ILE A 105 -4.05 2.46 6.38
CA ILE A 105 -3.14 2.36 7.51
C ILE A 105 -2.14 3.53 7.49
N ALA A 106 -1.64 3.89 6.32
CA ALA A 106 -0.74 5.04 6.17
C ALA A 106 -1.40 6.36 6.58
N LEU A 107 -2.67 6.58 6.25
CA LEU A 107 -3.46 7.74 6.66
C LEU A 107 -3.69 7.78 8.16
N ALA A 108 -4.01 6.64 8.78
CA ALA A 108 -4.17 6.56 10.22
C ALA A 108 -2.90 6.99 10.97
N PHE A 109 -1.71 6.57 10.50
CA PHE A 109 -0.44 7.04 11.05
C PHE A 109 -0.16 8.51 10.73
N ALA A 110 -0.46 8.96 9.51
CA ALA A 110 -0.24 10.33 9.06
C ALA A 110 -1.09 11.36 9.81
N LEU A 111 -2.28 10.97 10.31
CA LEU A 111 -3.11 11.84 11.15
C LEU A 111 -2.50 12.10 12.53
N ALA A 112 -1.66 11.17 13.00
CA ALA A 112 -1.01 11.21 14.31
C ALA A 112 0.43 11.77 14.27
N ASP A 113 1.14 11.66 13.14
CA ASP A 113 2.55 12.05 13.01
C ASP A 113 2.87 12.76 11.67
N ASP A 114 3.70 13.79 11.75
CA ASP A 114 4.15 14.63 10.63
C ASP A 114 5.01 13.85 9.63
N VAL A 115 5.77 12.84 10.06
CA VAL A 115 6.55 11.99 9.14
C VAL A 115 5.62 11.20 8.23
N GLY A 116 4.54 10.66 8.79
CA GLY A 116 3.47 10.02 8.03
C GLY A 116 2.81 10.99 7.05
N ALA A 117 2.50 12.21 7.50
CA ALA A 117 1.91 13.24 6.64
C ALA A 117 2.77 13.60 5.42
N ARG A 118 4.09 13.73 5.60
CA ARG A 118 5.03 13.97 4.49
C ARG A 118 5.06 12.82 3.49
N ARG A 119 4.99 11.57 3.98
CA ARG A 119 4.94 10.40 3.10
C ARG A 119 3.64 10.32 2.30
N MET A 120 2.51 10.73 2.89
CA MET A 120 1.25 10.85 2.17
C MET A 120 1.33 11.92 1.08
N GLU A 121 2.02 13.03 1.35
CA GLU A 121 2.18 14.10 0.36
C GLU A 121 2.91 13.61 -0.91
N GLN A 122 3.89 12.72 -0.77
CA GLN A 122 4.57 12.03 -1.89
C GLN A 122 3.66 11.08 -2.70
N LEU A 123 2.48 10.75 -2.18
CA LEU A 123 1.47 9.95 -2.87
C LEU A 123 0.39 10.84 -3.51
N GLY A 124 0.57 12.16 -3.47
CA GLY A 124 -0.43 13.12 -3.95
C GLY A 124 -1.54 13.40 -2.94
N ILE A 125 -1.36 13.06 -1.66
CA ILE A 125 -2.37 13.22 -0.60
C ILE A 125 -1.80 14.08 0.51
N LYS A 126 -2.31 15.30 0.69
CA LYS A 126 -1.83 16.23 1.71
C LYS A 126 -2.82 16.36 2.85
N LEU A 127 -2.36 16.09 4.07
CA LEU A 127 -3.15 16.27 5.27
C LEU A 127 -3.04 17.71 5.76
N ARG A 128 -4.16 18.26 6.24
CA ARG A 128 -4.26 19.59 6.87
C ARG A 128 -3.50 20.68 6.10
N PRO A 129 -3.69 20.84 4.78
CA PRO A 129 -3.04 21.93 4.05
C PRO A 129 -3.46 23.28 4.67
N HIS A 130 -2.57 24.27 4.64
CA HIS A 130 -2.76 25.54 5.36
C HIS A 130 -4.12 26.22 5.12
N ALA A 131 -4.63 26.19 3.88
CA ALA A 131 -5.92 26.76 3.52
C ALA A 131 -7.14 25.91 3.95
N TYR A 132 -6.93 24.64 4.32
CA TYR A 132 -7.97 23.68 4.71
C TYR A 132 -7.48 22.84 5.90
N PRO A 133 -7.42 23.42 7.12
CA PRO A 133 -6.84 22.75 8.30
C PRO A 133 -7.57 21.46 8.70
N ASP A 134 -8.87 21.36 8.40
CA ASP A 134 -9.70 20.18 8.72
C ASP A 134 -9.88 19.23 7.52
N GLY A 135 -9.07 19.41 6.47
CA GLY A 135 -9.19 18.70 5.21
C GLY A 135 -8.00 17.80 4.88
N VAL A 136 -8.26 16.81 4.04
CA VAL A 136 -7.24 16.05 3.31
C VAL A 136 -7.39 16.36 1.83
N ALA A 137 -6.35 16.95 1.24
CA ALA A 137 -6.31 17.29 -0.17
C ALA A 137 -5.75 16.13 -1.00
N ILE A 138 -6.56 15.60 -1.91
CA ILE A 138 -6.20 14.56 -2.87
C ILE A 138 -5.97 15.22 -4.23
N ALA A 139 -4.76 15.11 -4.77
CA ALA A 139 -4.37 15.78 -6.01
C ALA A 139 -5.23 15.34 -7.20
N TYR A 140 -5.47 16.28 -8.13
CA TYR A 140 -6.14 15.99 -9.41
C TYR A 140 -5.30 15.16 -10.35
N ASP A 141 -3.99 15.30 -10.23
CA ASP A 141 -2.99 14.67 -11.08
C ASP A 141 -1.79 14.34 -10.22
N HIS A 142 -1.46 13.05 -10.13
CA HIS A 142 -0.29 12.51 -9.45
C HIS A 142 -0.03 11.10 -9.97
N GLU A 143 1.23 10.73 -10.22
CA GLU A 143 1.60 9.44 -10.82
C GLU A 143 1.06 8.25 -10.01
N TYR A 144 1.18 8.32 -8.68
CA TYR A 144 0.60 7.31 -7.79
C TYR A 144 -0.93 7.18 -7.93
N LEU A 145 -1.66 8.30 -8.03
CA LEU A 145 -3.12 8.26 -8.16
C LEU A 145 -3.56 7.71 -9.53
N TRP A 146 -2.81 8.02 -10.58
CA TRP A 146 -3.00 7.39 -11.88
C TRP A 146 -2.87 5.86 -11.80
N GLU A 147 -1.85 5.37 -11.09
CA GLU A 147 -1.65 3.93 -10.90
C GLU A 147 -2.76 3.30 -10.04
N VAL A 148 -3.17 3.96 -8.94
CA VAL A 148 -4.28 3.50 -8.08
C VAL A 148 -5.53 3.26 -8.91
N PHE A 149 -5.88 4.19 -9.79
CA PHE A 149 -7.14 4.14 -10.53
C PHE A 149 -7.01 3.50 -11.92
N ARG A 150 -5.82 3.08 -12.36
CA ARG A 150 -5.54 2.61 -13.74
C ARG A 150 -6.52 1.57 -14.29
N LEU A 151 -6.91 0.62 -13.44
CA LEU A 151 -7.79 -0.50 -13.82
C LEU A 151 -9.20 -0.35 -13.26
N THR A 152 -9.64 0.89 -13.04
CA THR A 152 -10.95 1.22 -12.47
C THR A 152 -11.72 2.15 -13.40
N GLN A 153 -13.04 2.19 -13.22
CA GLN A 153 -13.91 3.17 -13.88
C GLN A 153 -13.52 4.63 -13.59
N TRP A 154 -12.82 4.89 -12.48
CA TRP A 154 -12.41 6.23 -12.06
C TRP A 154 -11.09 6.69 -12.68
N HIS A 155 -10.46 5.91 -13.56
CA HIS A 155 -9.24 6.32 -14.24
C HIS A 155 -9.42 7.69 -14.93
N GLY A 156 -8.58 8.65 -14.57
CA GLY A 156 -8.67 10.05 -15.03
C GLY A 156 -9.85 10.85 -14.46
N ASN A 157 -10.81 10.23 -13.78
CA ASN A 157 -12.07 10.84 -13.33
C ASN A 157 -12.36 10.73 -11.83
N TRP A 158 -11.45 10.15 -11.03
CA TRP A 158 -11.59 10.03 -9.57
C TRP A 158 -11.91 11.37 -8.89
N LYS A 159 -11.35 12.46 -9.40
CA LYS A 159 -11.62 13.82 -8.91
C LYS A 159 -13.09 14.23 -8.97
N LEU A 160 -13.86 13.73 -9.95
CA LEU A 160 -15.29 13.99 -10.09
C LEU A 160 -16.09 13.17 -9.09
N ALA A 161 -15.73 11.90 -8.92
CA ALA A 161 -16.34 11.02 -7.93
C ALA A 161 -16.12 11.54 -6.51
N LEU A 162 -14.87 11.83 -6.15
CA LEU A 162 -14.51 12.31 -4.82
C LEU A 162 -15.15 13.67 -4.49
N GLN A 163 -15.43 14.53 -5.47
CA GLN A 163 -16.15 15.79 -5.25
C GLN A 163 -17.62 15.62 -4.88
N LYS A 164 -18.22 14.47 -5.19
CA LYS A 164 -19.60 14.15 -4.81
C LYS A 164 -19.71 13.59 -3.39
N LEU A 165 -18.59 13.36 -2.70
CA LEU A 165 -18.61 12.97 -1.30
C LEU A 165 -19.20 14.09 -0.42
N PRO A 166 -19.88 13.76 0.68
CA PRO A 166 -20.40 14.75 1.61
C PRO A 166 -19.33 15.73 2.08
N ALA A 167 -19.59 17.03 1.94
CA ALA A 167 -18.69 18.11 2.31
C ALA A 167 -17.30 18.10 1.64
N ALA A 168 -17.09 17.25 0.63
CA ALA A 168 -15.92 17.35 -0.23
C ALA A 168 -16.09 18.50 -1.22
N HIS A 169 -15.01 19.18 -1.55
CA HIS A 169 -15.04 20.27 -2.52
C HIS A 169 -13.71 20.40 -3.27
N GLN A 170 -13.74 21.03 -4.43
CA GLN A 170 -12.52 21.42 -5.13
C GLN A 170 -11.76 22.50 -4.34
N SER A 171 -10.44 22.42 -4.30
CA SER A 171 -9.60 23.48 -3.76
C SER A 171 -9.79 24.77 -4.57
N GLN A 172 -10.04 25.90 -3.91
CA GLN A 172 -10.25 27.20 -4.57
C GLN A 172 -8.97 27.72 -5.22
N ASN A 173 -7.82 27.42 -4.62
CA ASN A 173 -6.49 27.71 -5.14
C ASN A 173 -5.69 26.41 -5.34
N ALA A 174 -4.57 26.49 -6.06
CA ALA A 174 -3.62 25.39 -6.08
C ALA A 174 -3.01 25.20 -4.67
N ILE A 175 -2.78 23.95 -4.30
CA ILE A 175 -2.16 23.54 -3.05
C ILE A 175 -0.80 22.95 -3.40
N THR A 176 0.24 23.27 -2.63
CA THR A 176 1.54 22.59 -2.74
C THR A 176 1.38 21.14 -2.30
N ILE A 177 1.54 20.19 -3.21
CA ILE A 177 1.55 18.75 -2.96
C ILE A 177 2.75 18.16 -3.70
N ASP A 178 3.60 17.44 -2.98
CA ASP A 178 4.87 16.88 -3.49
C ASP A 178 5.74 17.96 -4.15
N GLY A 179 5.86 19.11 -3.48
CA GLY A 179 6.61 20.27 -3.96
C GLY A 179 6.03 20.99 -5.18
N LYS A 180 4.88 20.55 -5.71
CA LYS A 180 4.25 21.11 -6.92
C LYS A 180 2.91 21.76 -6.59
N GLN A 181 2.60 22.88 -7.23
CA GLN A 181 1.28 23.52 -7.12
C GLN A 181 0.26 22.73 -7.93
N ARG A 182 -0.76 22.17 -7.28
CA ARG A 182 -1.78 21.34 -7.92
C ARG A 182 -3.18 21.66 -7.41
N ARG A 183 -4.19 21.50 -8.27
CA ARG A 183 -5.60 21.45 -7.83
C ARG A 183 -5.85 20.13 -7.11
N ALA A 184 -6.75 20.15 -6.14
CA ALA A 184 -7.08 18.97 -5.36
C ALA A 184 -8.58 18.89 -5.04
N VAL A 185 -9.06 17.69 -4.74
CA VAL A 185 -10.32 17.50 -4.00
C VAL A 185 -9.96 17.52 -2.54
N VAL A 186 -10.58 18.39 -1.77
CA VAL A 186 -10.43 18.42 -0.31
C VAL A 186 -11.59 17.63 0.29
N VAL A 187 -11.25 16.61 1.05
CA VAL A 187 -12.19 15.75 1.77
C VAL A 187 -12.07 16.03 3.27
N PRO A 188 -13.17 16.20 4.02
CA PRO A 188 -13.10 16.41 5.46
C PRO A 188 -12.41 15.24 6.19
N ILE A 189 -11.58 15.55 7.19
CA ILE A 189 -10.91 14.53 8.01
C ILE A 189 -11.93 13.64 8.74
N SER A 190 -13.01 14.23 9.27
CA SER A 190 -14.06 13.48 9.97
C SER A 190 -14.73 12.40 9.10
N LEU A 191 -14.88 12.68 7.80
CA LEU A 191 -15.41 11.71 6.84
C LEU A 191 -14.41 10.55 6.65
N LEU A 192 -13.12 10.86 6.56
CA LEU A 192 -12.09 9.82 6.46
C LEU A 192 -12.01 8.99 7.73
N GLU A 193 -12.00 9.60 8.93
CA GLU A 193 -11.94 8.89 10.21
C GLU A 193 -13.07 7.87 10.35
N THR A 194 -14.30 8.24 9.95
CA THR A 194 -15.45 7.33 9.93
C THR A 194 -15.21 6.10 9.06
N ARG A 195 -14.51 6.26 7.92
CA ARG A 195 -14.19 5.18 6.96
C ARG A 195 -12.92 4.40 7.32
N LEU A 196 -12.04 4.98 8.13
CA LEU A 196 -10.84 4.30 8.64
C LEU A 196 -11.18 3.39 9.82
N GLY A 197 -12.20 3.72 10.61
CA GLY A 197 -12.67 2.93 11.77
C GLY A 197 -13.61 1.77 11.43
N SER A 198 -14.10 1.69 10.19
CA SER A 198 -14.96 0.61 9.66
C SER A 198 -14.17 -0.46 8.92
#